data_AF-A0A610MYX5-F1
#
_entry.id   AF-A0A610MYX5-F1
#
_cell.length_a   1.000
_cell.length_b   1.000
_cell.length_c   1.000
_cell.angle_alpha   90.00
_cell.angle_beta   90.00
_cell.angle_gamma   90.00
#
_symmetry.space_group_name_H-M   'P 1'
#
loop_
_entity.id
_entity.type
_entity.pdbx_description
1 polymer ?
#
loop_
_entity_poly.entity_id
_entity_poly.type
_entity_poly.pdbx_seq_one_letter_code
_entity_poly.pdbx_strand_id
1 'polypeptide(L)'
;WRLLFFSTGELSLTEHAAKAGERTFAGMEVRMIQIPSDSGKFGVFEELHGFDSGKALAEHLEWATSSYYGSPFREWLKALTADLNGLTAQAKSLMKEYTAALTPKDAGNQVGRAVNRFALVAMAGELATRLGITGWPEGEALRATRVCLNAWLKDRGHTANQEDIAALEQVRSFFTANQYSRFADWHDERNRPGNMVGWRRVEKGSTAQGTEAVTTFYVMPSGWKEICRGFDPRKVARLCADRGYLLPSTDGKLQTTIRPPEMNPRRLYVFNSEVPG
;
A
#
# COMPACT_ATOMS: atom_id res chain seq x y z
N TRP A 1 -10.23 -24.19 -5.28
CA TRP A 1 -10.58 -23.49 -6.54
C TRP A 1 -9.50 -22.46 -6.86
N ARG A 2 -9.09 -22.31 -8.14
CA ARG A 2 -8.21 -21.22 -8.62
C ARG A 2 -9.02 -20.38 -9.61
N LEU A 3 -9.65 -19.31 -9.12
CA LEU A 3 -10.58 -18.49 -9.90
C LEU A 3 -10.17 -17.01 -9.80
N LEU A 4 -10.46 -16.26 -10.86
CA LEU A 4 -10.56 -14.80 -10.80
C LEU A 4 -12.02 -14.46 -10.55
N PHE A 5 -12.27 -13.50 -9.66
CA PHE A 5 -13.61 -12.99 -9.40
C PHE A 5 -13.57 -11.47 -9.44
N PHE A 6 -14.70 -10.87 -9.80
CA PHE A 6 -14.92 -9.45 -9.76
C PHE A 6 -15.86 -9.11 -8.61
N SER A 7 -15.64 -7.96 -8.00
CA SER A 7 -16.54 -7.36 -7.02
C SER A 7 -16.63 -5.88 -7.32
N THR A 8 -17.81 -5.31 -7.18
CA THR A 8 -18.06 -3.87 -7.29
C THR A 8 -18.54 -3.35 -5.94
N GLY A 9 -18.22 -2.10 -5.62
CA GLY A 9 -18.60 -1.47 -4.36
C GLY A 9 -18.15 -0.02 -4.30
N GLU A 10 -18.87 0.80 -3.55
CA GLU A 10 -18.54 2.21 -3.33
C GLU A 10 -17.37 2.39 -2.36
N LEU A 11 -17.16 1.41 -1.47
CA LEU A 11 -16.13 1.42 -0.45
C LEU A 11 -15.06 0.41 -0.80
N SER A 12 -13.81 0.83 -0.69
CA SER A 12 -12.64 -0.04 -0.74
C SER A 12 -12.65 -1.05 0.41
N LEU A 13 -11.94 -2.16 0.22
CA LEU A 13 -11.72 -3.15 1.29
C LEU A 13 -11.09 -2.52 2.55
N THR A 14 -10.19 -1.56 2.33
CA THR A 14 -9.54 -0.70 3.32
C THR A 14 -10.56 0.10 4.13
N GLU A 15 -11.48 0.79 3.46
CA GLU A 15 -12.52 1.59 4.12
C GLU A 15 -13.54 0.71 4.85
N HIS A 16 -13.89 -0.43 4.27
CA HIS A 16 -14.74 -1.41 4.92
C HIS A 16 -14.10 -1.96 6.20
N ALA A 17 -12.82 -2.33 6.18
CA ALA A 17 -12.10 -2.77 7.37
C ALA A 17 -12.04 -1.65 8.42
N ALA A 18 -11.72 -0.42 7.99
CA ALA A 18 -11.64 0.73 8.87
C ALA A 18 -12.97 1.00 9.60
N LYS A 19 -14.12 0.87 8.91
CA LYS A 19 -15.45 0.98 9.54
C LYS A 19 -15.70 -0.09 10.61
N ALA A 20 -15.11 -1.27 10.47
CA ALA A 20 -15.18 -2.35 11.46
C ALA A 20 -14.15 -2.20 12.59
N GLY A 21 -13.34 -1.13 12.60
CA GLY A 21 -12.21 -0.98 13.53
C GLY A 21 -11.04 -1.92 13.21
N GLU A 22 -11.07 -2.59 12.06
CA GLU A 22 -10.02 -3.46 11.57
C GLU A 22 -9.17 -2.72 10.53
N ARG A 23 -7.99 -3.26 10.20
CA ARG A 23 -7.14 -2.72 9.13
C ARG A 23 -6.70 -3.83 8.20
N THR A 24 -6.65 -3.52 6.91
CA THR A 24 -6.11 -4.41 5.89
C THR A 24 -4.59 -4.41 5.93
N PHE A 25 -3.97 -5.57 5.70
CA PHE A 25 -2.53 -5.66 5.52
C PHE A 25 -2.19 -5.42 4.04
N ALA A 26 -1.07 -4.76 3.76
CA ALA A 26 -0.59 -4.49 2.39
C ALA A 26 -0.53 -5.73 1.47
N GLY A 27 -0.40 -6.94 2.04
CA GLY A 27 -0.45 -8.21 1.30
C GLY A 27 -1.83 -8.61 0.76
N MET A 28 -2.92 -8.10 1.37
CA MET A 28 -4.30 -8.30 0.93
C MET A 28 -4.63 -7.42 -0.28
N GLU A 29 -4.17 -6.18 -0.29
CA GLU A 29 -4.44 -5.20 -1.37
C GLU A 29 -3.77 -5.59 -2.69
N VAL A 30 -2.58 -6.19 -2.64
CA VAL A 30 -1.99 -6.77 -3.86
C VAL A 30 -2.67 -8.06 -4.31
N ARG A 31 -3.53 -8.66 -3.47
CA ARG A 31 -4.32 -9.85 -3.81
C ARG A 31 -5.72 -9.52 -4.31
N MET A 32 -6.24 -8.33 -4.06
CA MET A 32 -7.50 -7.83 -4.61
C MET A 32 -7.26 -6.45 -5.21
N ILE A 33 -7.01 -6.43 -6.53
CA ILE A 33 -6.75 -5.17 -7.25
C ILE A 33 -8.05 -4.39 -7.33
N GLN A 34 -8.05 -3.18 -6.78
CA GLN A 34 -9.15 -2.24 -6.91
C GLN A 34 -8.85 -1.31 -8.07
N ILE A 35 -9.74 -1.22 -9.04
CA ILE A 35 -9.59 -0.31 -10.18
C ILE A 35 -10.66 0.76 -10.00
N PRO A 36 -10.28 2.05 -9.90
CA PRO A 36 -11.25 3.12 -9.78
C PRO A 36 -12.14 3.17 -11.03
N SER A 37 -13.45 3.30 -10.85
CA SER A 37 -14.44 3.26 -11.94
C SER A 37 -14.77 4.63 -12.53
N ASP A 38 -14.15 5.69 -12.02
CA ASP A 38 -14.33 7.09 -12.43
C ASP A 38 -13.15 7.62 -13.27
N SER A 39 -12.32 6.72 -13.80
CA SER A 39 -11.14 7.09 -14.59
C SER A 39 -11.44 7.45 -16.05
N GLY A 40 -12.64 7.15 -16.56
CA GLY A 40 -13.06 7.41 -17.93
C GLY A 40 -13.68 8.79 -18.12
N LYS A 41 -13.79 9.22 -19.39
CA LYS A 41 -14.36 10.53 -19.75
C LYS A 41 -15.87 10.62 -19.46
N PHE A 42 -16.57 9.49 -19.53
CA PHE A 42 -18.02 9.39 -19.38
C PHE A 42 -18.40 8.44 -18.23
N GLY A 43 -17.70 8.55 -17.10
CA GLY A 43 -17.77 7.59 -16.00
C GLY A 43 -16.73 6.49 -16.20
N VAL A 44 -17.15 5.22 -16.30
CA VAL A 44 -16.23 4.10 -16.55
C VAL A 44 -15.77 3.98 -18.01
N PHE A 45 -16.37 4.75 -18.92
CA PHE A 45 -16.10 4.66 -20.36
C PHE A 45 -15.24 5.81 -20.89
N GLU A 46 -14.28 5.50 -21.74
CA GLU A 46 -13.49 6.48 -22.50
C GLU A 46 -14.22 6.97 -23.77
N GLU A 47 -14.95 6.07 -24.43
CA GLU A 47 -15.67 6.33 -25.67
C GLU A 47 -17.09 5.77 -25.61
N LEU A 48 -18.04 6.46 -26.25
CA LEU A 48 -19.46 6.10 -26.22
C LEU A 48 -19.89 5.25 -27.41
N HIS A 49 -19.03 5.00 -28.40
CA HIS A 49 -19.32 4.16 -29.57
C HIS A 49 -20.67 4.45 -30.26
N GLY A 50 -21.03 5.74 -30.37
CA GLY A 50 -22.27 6.18 -31.01
C GLY A 50 -23.49 6.27 -30.09
N PHE A 51 -23.37 5.95 -28.80
CA PHE A 51 -24.43 6.19 -27.80
C PHE A 51 -24.41 7.63 -27.27
N ASP A 52 -25.58 8.13 -26.86
CA ASP A 52 -25.76 9.52 -26.41
C ASP A 52 -25.12 9.84 -25.05
N SER A 53 -24.91 8.82 -24.20
CA SER A 53 -24.33 8.99 -22.87
C SER A 53 -23.73 7.69 -22.34
N GLY A 54 -22.89 7.80 -21.30
CA GLY A 54 -22.35 6.62 -20.60
C GLY A 54 -23.45 5.75 -19.98
N LYS A 55 -24.55 6.37 -19.53
CA LYS A 55 -25.74 5.64 -19.06
C LYS A 55 -26.36 4.80 -20.17
N ALA A 56 -26.58 5.40 -21.35
CA ALA A 56 -27.19 4.70 -22.48
C ALA A 56 -26.33 3.51 -22.95
N LEU A 57 -25.00 3.67 -22.97
CA LEU A 57 -24.07 2.58 -23.27
C LEU A 57 -24.13 1.48 -22.19
N ALA A 58 -24.15 1.84 -20.90
CA ALA A 58 -24.25 0.87 -19.81
C ALA A 58 -25.55 0.04 -19.87
N GLU A 59 -26.69 0.70 -20.07
CA GLU A 59 -28.00 0.05 -20.22
C GLU A 59 -28.03 -0.89 -21.43
N HIS A 60 -27.40 -0.48 -22.54
CA HIS A 60 -27.27 -1.33 -23.72
C HIS A 60 -26.40 -2.57 -23.43
N LEU A 61 -25.25 -2.41 -22.78
CA LEU A 61 -24.37 -3.53 -22.42
C LEU A 61 -25.04 -4.50 -21.44
N GLU A 62 -25.80 -3.99 -20.47
CA GLU A 62 -26.59 -4.80 -19.54
C GLU A 62 -27.62 -5.66 -20.29
N TRP A 63 -28.42 -5.03 -21.18
CA TRP A 63 -29.38 -5.76 -21.99
C TRP A 63 -28.71 -6.79 -22.91
N ALA A 64 -27.64 -6.40 -23.61
CA ALA A 64 -26.95 -7.27 -24.54
C ALA A 64 -26.32 -8.48 -23.84
N THR A 65 -25.71 -8.29 -22.67
CA THR A 65 -25.10 -9.38 -21.90
C THR A 65 -26.12 -10.30 -21.24
N SER A 66 -27.34 -9.81 -20.96
CA SER A 66 -28.46 -10.65 -20.51
C SER A 66 -28.99 -11.59 -21.61
N SER A 67 -28.91 -11.16 -22.87
CA SER A 67 -29.41 -11.91 -24.03
C SER A 67 -28.34 -12.77 -24.70
N TYR A 68 -27.08 -12.33 -24.66
CA TYR A 68 -25.96 -12.94 -25.37
C TYR A 68 -24.78 -13.16 -24.41
N TYR A 69 -24.59 -14.41 -23.98
CA TYR A 69 -23.54 -14.77 -23.03
C TYR A 69 -22.92 -16.14 -23.32
N GLY A 70 -21.70 -16.35 -22.80
CA GLY A 70 -21.01 -17.65 -22.85
C GLY A 70 -20.34 -18.02 -24.18
N SER A 71 -20.70 -17.36 -25.30
CA SER A 71 -20.12 -17.65 -26.63
C SER A 71 -18.60 -17.49 -26.70
N PRO A 72 -17.99 -16.37 -26.23
CA PRO A 72 -16.53 -16.19 -26.32
C PRO A 72 -15.74 -17.28 -25.59
N PHE A 73 -16.23 -17.73 -24.43
CA PHE A 73 -15.56 -18.77 -23.65
C PHE A 73 -15.60 -20.14 -24.34
N ARG A 74 -16.69 -20.46 -25.05
CA ARG A 74 -16.78 -21.71 -25.81
C ARG A 74 -15.82 -21.73 -26.99
N GLU A 75 -15.69 -20.63 -27.72
CA GLU A 75 -14.71 -20.54 -28.82
C GLU A 75 -13.27 -20.59 -28.31
N TRP A 76 -12.99 -19.93 -27.17
CA TRP A 76 -11.70 -20.05 -26.49
C TRP A 76 -11.38 -21.51 -26.12
N LEU A 77 -12.33 -22.25 -25.54
CA LEU A 77 -12.12 -23.65 -25.17
C LEU A 77 -11.86 -24.53 -26.40
N LYS A 78 -12.60 -24.33 -27.51
CA LYS A 78 -12.35 -25.06 -28.75
C LYS A 78 -10.90 -24.87 -29.22
N ALA A 79 -10.46 -23.62 -29.32
CA ALA A 79 -9.08 -23.30 -29.70
C ALA A 79 -8.06 -23.93 -28.74
N LEU A 80 -8.28 -23.77 -27.42
CA LEU A 80 -7.39 -24.31 -26.39
C LEU A 80 -7.26 -25.83 -26.44
N THR A 81 -8.36 -26.54 -26.70
CA THR A 81 -8.35 -28.00 -26.79
C THR A 81 -7.80 -28.53 -28.11
N ALA A 82 -7.85 -27.73 -29.18
CA ALA A 82 -7.28 -28.10 -30.48
C ALA A 82 -5.74 -28.07 -30.48
N ASP A 83 -5.12 -27.13 -29.77
CA ASP A 83 -3.66 -27.05 -29.60
C ASP A 83 -3.26 -26.47 -28.23
N LEU A 84 -3.40 -27.30 -27.20
CA LEU A 84 -3.09 -26.89 -25.82
C LEU A 84 -1.62 -26.48 -25.66
N ASN A 85 -0.71 -27.23 -26.28
CA ASN A 85 0.72 -27.03 -26.11
C ASN A 85 1.19 -25.75 -26.81
N GLY A 86 0.77 -25.53 -28.06
CA GLY A 86 1.12 -24.32 -28.81
C GLY A 86 0.51 -23.07 -28.20
N LEU A 87 -0.77 -23.10 -27.81
CA LEU A 87 -1.40 -21.95 -27.14
C LEU A 87 -0.78 -21.67 -25.77
N THR A 88 -0.41 -22.70 -25.01
CA THR A 88 0.31 -22.51 -23.74
C THR A 88 1.69 -21.89 -23.96
N ALA A 89 2.41 -22.28 -25.01
CA ALA A 89 3.71 -21.69 -25.35
C ALA A 89 3.57 -20.21 -25.74
N GLN A 90 2.57 -19.87 -26.56
CA GLN A 90 2.25 -18.49 -26.93
C GLN A 90 1.87 -17.66 -25.70
N ALA A 91 0.98 -18.18 -24.85
CA ALA A 91 0.57 -17.52 -23.61
C ALA A 91 1.77 -17.22 -22.69
N LYS A 92 2.71 -18.17 -22.54
CA LYS A 92 3.94 -17.96 -21.76
C LYS A 92 4.84 -16.86 -22.35
N SER A 93 4.96 -16.83 -23.68
CA SER A 93 5.74 -15.81 -24.38
C SER A 93 5.15 -14.41 -24.16
N LEU A 94 3.85 -14.27 -24.43
CA LEU A 94 3.10 -13.02 -24.22
C LEU A 94 3.13 -12.58 -22.75
N MET A 95 3.00 -13.51 -21.81
CA MET A 95 3.06 -13.20 -20.38
C MET A 95 4.41 -12.58 -20.00
N LYS A 96 5.53 -13.13 -20.52
CA LYS A 96 6.87 -12.58 -20.29
C LYS A 96 7.01 -11.18 -20.88
N GLU A 97 6.58 -11.02 -22.13
CA GLU A 97 6.62 -9.74 -22.85
C GLU A 97 5.81 -8.66 -22.13
N TYR A 98 4.55 -8.94 -21.80
CA TYR A 98 3.64 -7.96 -21.21
C TYR A 98 3.97 -7.66 -19.77
N THR A 99 4.47 -8.62 -19.00
CA THR A 99 5.00 -8.34 -17.66
C THR A 99 6.15 -7.34 -17.75
N ALA A 100 7.10 -7.55 -18.68
CA ALA A 100 8.21 -6.60 -18.87
C ALA A 100 7.71 -5.24 -19.36
N ALA A 101 6.77 -5.20 -20.30
CA ALA A 101 6.24 -3.96 -20.86
C ALA A 101 5.41 -3.15 -19.84
N LEU A 102 4.73 -3.81 -18.90
CA LEU A 102 3.87 -3.17 -17.91
C LEU A 102 4.61 -2.82 -16.61
N THR A 103 5.77 -3.41 -16.34
CA THR A 103 6.51 -3.19 -15.08
C THR A 103 7.16 -1.79 -15.07
N PRO A 104 6.82 -0.92 -14.09
CA PRO A 104 7.54 0.34 -13.89
C PRO A 104 9.01 0.11 -13.51
N LYS A 105 9.91 1.03 -13.90
CA LYS A 105 11.37 0.89 -13.67
C LYS A 105 11.75 0.72 -12.18
N ASP A 106 10.99 1.33 -11.27
CA ASP A 106 11.23 1.29 -9.82
C ASP A 106 10.19 0.45 -9.05
N ALA A 107 9.63 -0.57 -9.72
CA ALA A 107 8.58 -1.39 -9.13
C ALA A 107 9.09 -2.24 -7.95
N GLY A 108 8.60 -1.92 -6.74
CA GLY A 108 8.77 -2.79 -5.58
C GLY A 108 8.06 -4.14 -5.75
N ASN A 109 8.44 -5.14 -4.94
CA ASN A 109 7.92 -6.52 -5.00
C ASN A 109 6.38 -6.63 -5.00
N GLN A 110 5.69 -5.68 -4.37
CA GLN A 110 4.23 -5.63 -4.33
C GLN A 110 3.61 -5.16 -5.64
N VAL A 111 4.23 -4.19 -6.31
CA VAL A 111 3.82 -3.72 -7.63
C VAL A 111 4.00 -4.83 -8.66
N GLY A 112 5.12 -5.57 -8.61
CA GLY A 112 5.35 -6.72 -9.50
C GLY A 112 4.25 -7.79 -9.44
N ARG A 113 3.67 -8.06 -8.26
CA ARG A 113 2.54 -9.01 -8.14
C ARG A 113 1.27 -8.53 -8.81
N ALA A 114 0.98 -7.23 -8.73
CA ALA A 114 -0.17 -6.65 -9.42
C ALA A 114 0.06 -6.63 -10.93
N VAL A 115 1.27 -6.24 -11.38
CA VAL A 115 1.65 -6.23 -12.80
C VAL A 115 1.45 -7.61 -13.43
N ASN A 116 1.83 -8.70 -12.75
CA ASN A 116 1.58 -10.05 -13.26
C ASN A 116 0.09 -10.33 -13.56
N ARG A 117 -0.84 -9.76 -12.80
CA ARG A 117 -2.27 -9.97 -13.01
C ARG A 117 -2.81 -9.14 -14.16
N PHE A 118 -2.36 -7.90 -14.27
CA PHE A 118 -2.64 -7.08 -15.44
C PHE A 118 -2.07 -7.74 -16.71
N ALA A 119 -0.82 -8.21 -16.68
CA ALA A 119 -0.21 -8.93 -17.79
C ALA A 119 -0.98 -10.20 -18.18
N LEU A 120 -1.58 -10.92 -17.21
CA LEU A 120 -2.44 -12.07 -17.49
C LEU A 120 -3.70 -11.67 -18.28
N VAL A 121 -4.33 -10.54 -17.92
CA VAL A 121 -5.51 -10.01 -18.63
C VAL A 121 -5.13 -9.55 -20.04
N ALA A 122 -4.05 -8.79 -20.19
CA ALA A 122 -3.52 -8.39 -21.50
C ALA A 122 -3.23 -9.60 -22.38
N MET A 123 -2.52 -10.60 -21.85
CA MET A 123 -2.19 -11.83 -22.58
C MET A 123 -3.45 -12.55 -23.06
N ALA A 124 -4.43 -12.74 -22.17
CA ALA A 124 -5.67 -13.42 -22.53
C ALA A 124 -6.45 -12.65 -23.61
N GLY A 125 -6.54 -11.33 -23.49
CA GLY A 125 -7.21 -10.48 -24.47
C GLY A 125 -6.52 -10.51 -25.85
N GLU A 126 -5.19 -10.36 -25.90
CA GLU A 126 -4.43 -10.40 -27.16
C GLU A 126 -4.49 -11.77 -27.83
N LEU A 127 -4.42 -12.85 -27.04
CA LEU A 127 -4.56 -14.20 -27.57
C LEU A 127 -5.99 -14.43 -28.12
N ALA A 128 -7.01 -13.90 -27.43
CA ALA A 128 -8.40 -14.00 -27.89
C ALA A 128 -8.63 -13.18 -29.17
N THR A 129 -7.99 -12.01 -29.28
CA THR A 129 -7.98 -11.19 -30.50
C THR A 129 -7.38 -11.96 -31.67
N ARG A 130 -6.21 -12.59 -31.49
CA ARG A 130 -5.56 -13.40 -32.54
C ARG A 130 -6.40 -14.61 -32.98
N LEU A 131 -7.21 -15.15 -32.07
CA LEU A 131 -8.16 -16.22 -32.36
C LEU A 131 -9.47 -15.71 -33.00
N GLY A 132 -9.62 -14.39 -33.23
CA GLY A 132 -10.81 -13.79 -33.81
C GLY A 132 -12.01 -13.70 -32.87
N ILE A 133 -11.82 -13.85 -31.56
CA ILE A 133 -12.91 -13.96 -30.58
C ILE A 133 -13.42 -12.57 -30.16
N THR A 134 -12.54 -11.59 -29.98
CA THR A 134 -12.89 -10.27 -29.43
C THR A 134 -13.31 -9.28 -30.51
N GLY A 135 -12.77 -9.42 -31.73
CA GLY A 135 -12.88 -8.41 -32.79
C GLY A 135 -12.08 -7.12 -32.52
N TRP A 136 -11.23 -7.09 -31.49
CA TRP A 136 -10.42 -5.92 -31.17
C TRP A 136 -9.21 -5.78 -32.12
N PRO A 137 -8.66 -4.56 -32.31
CA PRO A 137 -7.36 -4.41 -32.95
C PRO A 137 -6.24 -5.09 -32.14
N GLU A 138 -5.17 -5.52 -32.82
CA GLU A 138 -3.98 -6.03 -32.13
C GLU A 138 -3.35 -4.94 -31.25
N GLY A 139 -2.98 -5.30 -30.02
CA GLY A 139 -2.41 -4.38 -29.03
C GLY A 139 -3.45 -3.65 -28.16
N GLU A 140 -4.74 -3.76 -28.48
CA GLU A 140 -5.81 -3.07 -27.75
C GLU A 140 -5.96 -3.58 -26.31
N ALA A 141 -5.88 -4.90 -26.09
CA ALA A 141 -5.99 -5.45 -24.74
C ALA A 141 -4.80 -5.06 -23.86
N LEU A 142 -3.60 -5.00 -24.43
CA LEU A 142 -2.41 -4.48 -23.74
C LEU A 142 -2.59 -2.99 -23.39
N ARG A 143 -3.10 -2.19 -24.33
CA ARG A 143 -3.34 -0.76 -24.14
C ARG A 143 -4.36 -0.50 -23.03
N ALA A 144 -5.52 -1.15 -23.08
CA ALA A 144 -6.58 -1.03 -22.07
C ALA A 144 -6.09 -1.46 -20.68
N THR A 145 -5.38 -2.60 -20.61
CA THR A 145 -4.77 -3.08 -19.37
C THR A 145 -3.80 -2.06 -18.77
N ARG A 146 -3.00 -1.37 -19.61
CA ARG A 146 -2.07 -0.33 -19.15
C ARG A 146 -2.79 0.88 -18.57
N VAL A 147 -3.94 1.28 -19.14
CA VAL A 147 -4.78 2.34 -18.58
C VAL A 147 -5.23 1.96 -17.16
N CYS A 148 -5.79 0.76 -16.99
CA CYS A 148 -6.21 0.27 -15.68
C CYS A 148 -5.06 0.15 -14.67
N LEU A 149 -3.89 -0.33 -15.10
CA LEU A 149 -2.70 -0.42 -14.25
C LEU A 149 -2.24 0.97 -13.79
N ASN A 150 -2.22 1.95 -14.69
CA ASN A 150 -1.83 3.31 -14.35
C ASN A 150 -2.82 3.97 -13.38
N ALA A 151 -4.12 3.74 -13.58
CA ALA A 151 -5.16 4.19 -12.65
C ALA A 151 -4.95 3.59 -11.25
N TRP A 152 -4.70 2.28 -11.17
CA TRP A 152 -4.40 1.60 -9.90
C TRP A 152 -3.10 2.09 -9.25
N LEU A 153 -2.03 2.30 -10.03
CA LEU A 153 -0.75 2.83 -9.51
C LEU A 153 -0.92 4.24 -8.93
N LYS A 154 -1.69 5.09 -9.61
CA LYS A 154 -2.00 6.44 -9.16
C LYS A 154 -2.75 6.40 -7.83
N ASP A 155 -3.84 5.65 -7.74
CA ASP A 155 -4.66 5.52 -6.53
C ASP A 155 -3.82 4.99 -5.36
N ARG A 156 -3.13 3.87 -5.57
CA ARG A 156 -2.25 3.26 -4.57
C ARG A 156 -1.17 4.22 -4.04
N GLY A 157 -0.57 5.04 -4.90
CA GLY A 157 0.42 6.03 -4.49
C GLY A 157 -0.14 7.06 -3.50
N HIS A 158 -1.40 7.45 -3.67
CA HIS A 158 -2.10 8.33 -2.72
C HIS A 158 -2.35 7.61 -1.40
N THR A 159 -2.86 6.37 -1.46
CA THR A 159 -3.14 5.56 -0.26
C THR A 159 -1.88 5.29 0.58
N ALA A 160 -0.77 4.91 -0.06
CA ALA A 160 0.50 4.67 0.63
C ALA A 160 1.02 5.94 1.35
N ASN A 161 0.90 7.11 0.71
CA ASN A 161 1.25 8.38 1.33
C ASN A 161 0.33 8.70 2.52
N GLN A 162 -0.97 8.45 2.42
CA GLN A 162 -1.92 8.66 3.52
C GLN A 162 -1.62 7.72 4.70
N GLU A 163 -1.31 6.45 4.46
CA GLU A 163 -0.90 5.52 5.52
C GLU A 163 0.35 6.02 6.27
N ASP A 164 1.35 6.48 5.53
CA ASP A 164 2.60 6.99 6.12
C ASP A 164 2.36 8.26 6.94
N ILE A 165 1.49 9.16 6.46
CA ILE A 165 1.07 10.36 7.19
C ILE A 165 0.33 9.97 8.47
N ALA A 166 -0.66 9.07 8.38
CA ALA A 166 -1.44 8.63 9.54
C ALA A 166 -0.56 7.92 10.59
N ALA A 167 0.43 7.14 10.14
CA ALA A 167 1.37 6.49 11.05
C ALA A 167 2.25 7.51 11.80
N LEU A 168 2.76 8.51 11.10
CA LEU A 168 3.55 9.59 11.70
C LEU A 168 2.70 10.41 12.68
N GLU A 169 1.48 10.77 12.30
CA GLU A 169 0.55 11.52 13.16
C GLU A 169 0.21 10.74 14.44
N GLN A 170 0.00 9.42 14.35
CA GLN A 170 -0.22 8.57 15.52
C GLN A 170 0.99 8.58 16.48
N VAL A 171 2.22 8.53 15.94
CA VAL A 171 3.43 8.66 16.74
C VAL A 171 3.46 10.02 17.42
N ARG A 172 3.36 11.12 16.67
CA ARG A 172 3.41 12.49 17.22
C ARG A 172 2.36 12.68 18.32
N SER A 173 1.11 12.31 18.04
CA SER A 173 -0.02 12.40 18.98
C SER A 173 0.25 11.65 20.28
N PHE A 174 0.86 10.47 20.19
CA PHE A 174 1.25 9.72 21.38
C PHE A 174 2.28 10.50 22.22
N PHE A 175 3.35 11.02 21.60
CA PHE A 175 4.37 11.77 22.33
C PHE A 175 3.78 13.04 22.95
N THR A 176 3.01 13.83 22.20
CA THR A 176 2.39 15.07 22.69
C THR A 176 1.50 14.82 23.90
N ALA A 177 0.65 13.78 23.84
CA ALA A 177 -0.29 13.47 24.92
C ALA A 177 0.37 12.81 26.15
N ASN A 178 1.51 12.12 25.97
CA ASN A 178 2.06 11.23 26.99
C ASN A 178 3.46 11.62 27.50
N GLN A 179 4.10 12.67 26.95
CA GLN A 179 5.48 13.06 27.28
C GLN A 179 5.76 13.27 28.77
N TYR A 180 4.76 13.61 29.58
CA TYR A 180 4.89 13.82 31.02
C TYR A 180 4.26 12.72 31.89
N SER A 181 3.53 11.77 31.29
CA SER A 181 2.71 10.80 32.01
C SER A 181 3.09 9.35 31.75
N ARG A 182 3.80 9.05 30.65
CA ARG A 182 4.22 7.68 30.30
C ARG A 182 5.71 7.55 30.03
N PHE A 183 6.47 8.61 30.23
CA PHE A 183 7.93 8.58 30.20
C PHE A 183 8.45 8.87 31.59
N ALA A 184 9.23 7.93 32.14
CA ALA A 184 9.94 8.17 33.39
C ALA A 184 11.00 9.26 33.19
N ASP A 185 11.15 10.15 34.14
CA ASP A 185 12.26 11.10 34.12
C ASP A 185 13.60 10.37 34.22
N TRP A 186 14.58 10.82 33.45
CA TRP A 186 15.91 10.21 33.41
C TRP A 186 16.73 10.45 34.69
N HIS A 187 16.51 11.58 35.36
CA HIS A 187 17.30 12.03 36.50
C HIS A 187 16.52 11.97 37.82
N ASP A 188 15.19 12.05 37.78
CA ASP A 188 14.34 11.94 38.97
C ASP A 188 13.81 10.51 39.18
N GLU A 189 14.40 9.81 40.15
CA GLU A 189 14.03 8.44 40.53
C GLU A 189 12.62 8.32 41.11
N ARG A 190 12.01 9.43 41.55
CA ARG A 190 10.64 9.45 42.10
C ARG A 190 9.58 9.45 41.00
N ASN A 191 9.94 9.85 39.78
CA ASN A 191 9.04 9.83 38.64
C ASN A 191 9.01 8.42 38.00
N ARG A 192 8.04 7.60 38.41
CA ARG A 192 7.88 6.22 37.94
C ARG A 192 6.44 5.96 37.46
N PRO A 193 6.11 6.32 36.20
CA PRO A 193 4.78 6.04 35.66
C PRO A 193 4.45 4.54 35.64
N GLY A 194 3.25 4.17 36.09
CA GLY A 194 2.82 2.76 36.12
C GLY A 194 2.72 2.10 34.73
N ASN A 195 2.33 2.87 33.71
CA ASN A 195 2.22 2.41 32.31
C ASN A 195 3.32 3.01 31.42
N MET A 196 4.57 3.06 31.92
CA MET A 196 5.66 3.69 31.20
C MET A 196 5.97 2.97 29.87
N VAL A 197 6.31 3.75 28.85
CA VAL A 197 6.81 3.24 27.56
C VAL A 197 8.30 3.48 27.36
N GLY A 198 8.92 4.26 28.25
CA GLY A 198 10.29 4.68 28.11
C GLY A 198 10.70 5.78 29.09
N TRP A 199 11.75 6.51 28.72
CA TRP A 199 12.31 7.60 29.52
C TRP A 199 12.34 8.90 28.74
N ARG A 200 12.27 10.01 29.47
CA ARG A 200 12.47 11.37 28.97
C ARG A 200 13.67 11.97 29.69
N ARG A 201 14.67 12.40 28.94
CA ARG A 201 15.87 13.07 29.44
C ARG A 201 15.84 14.52 28.97
N VAL A 202 16.01 15.44 29.91
CA VAL A 202 16.19 16.86 29.60
C VAL A 202 17.56 17.28 30.06
N GLU A 203 18.41 17.62 29.10
CA GLU A 203 19.67 18.29 29.36
C GLU A 203 19.39 19.79 29.40
N LYS A 204 19.51 20.39 30.59
CA LYS A 204 19.25 21.81 30.76
C LYS A 204 20.31 22.60 30.00
N GLY A 205 19.85 23.53 29.16
CA GLY A 205 20.70 24.52 28.53
C GLY A 205 21.28 25.51 29.56
N SER A 206 22.26 26.30 29.13
CA SER A 206 22.87 27.35 29.95
C SER A 206 22.81 28.68 29.21
N THR A 207 22.09 29.64 29.79
CA THR A 207 22.00 31.02 29.27
C THR A 207 23.38 31.69 29.19
N ALA A 208 24.29 31.35 30.11
CA ALA A 208 25.66 31.87 30.12
C ALA A 208 26.54 31.30 28.99
N GLN A 209 26.21 30.11 28.48
CA GLN A 209 26.95 29.42 27.41
C GLN A 209 26.21 29.43 26.07
N GLY A 210 25.03 30.07 26.00
CA GLY A 210 24.19 30.13 24.80
C GLY A 210 23.67 28.77 24.34
N THR A 211 23.58 27.77 25.23
CA THR A 211 23.09 26.42 24.89
C THR A 211 21.61 26.28 25.24
N GLU A 212 20.83 25.76 24.31
CA GLU A 212 19.41 25.46 24.53
C GLU A 212 19.21 24.14 25.29
N ALA A 213 18.03 23.98 25.90
CA ALA A 213 17.68 22.72 26.56
C ALA A 213 17.34 21.64 25.52
N VAL A 214 17.99 20.48 25.63
CA VAL A 214 17.77 19.36 24.71
C VAL A 214 16.90 18.32 25.40
N THR A 215 15.77 17.97 24.77
CA THR A 215 14.91 16.87 25.23
C THR A 215 15.10 15.66 24.34
N THR A 216 15.38 14.52 24.97
CA THR A 216 15.55 13.23 24.29
C THR A 216 14.61 12.20 24.92
N PHE A 217 13.92 11.45 24.09
CA PHE A 217 13.05 10.36 24.51
C PHE A 217 13.67 9.01 24.15
N TYR A 218 13.52 8.04 25.05
CA TYR A 218 14.04 6.69 24.89
C TYR A 218 12.90 5.70 25.03
N VAL A 219 12.43 5.13 23.93
CA VAL A 219 11.26 4.24 23.89
C VAL A 219 11.70 2.78 23.90
N MET A 220 11.08 1.99 24.77
CA MET A 220 11.30 0.54 24.82
C MET A 220 10.68 -0.17 23.61
N PRO A 221 11.22 -1.32 23.16
CA PRO A 221 10.62 -2.08 22.06
C PRO A 221 9.16 -2.50 22.28
N SER A 222 8.76 -2.76 23.53
CA SER A 222 7.37 -3.04 23.88
C SER A 222 6.47 -1.80 23.75
N GLY A 223 6.92 -0.65 24.28
CA GLY A 223 6.23 0.63 24.14
C GLY A 223 6.12 1.05 22.67
N TRP A 224 7.15 0.81 21.86
CA TRP A 224 7.12 1.10 20.43
C TRP A 224 6.08 0.26 19.68
N LYS A 225 5.93 -1.02 20.02
CA LYS A 225 4.85 -1.85 19.46
C LYS A 225 3.46 -1.33 19.81
N GLU A 226 3.30 -0.75 21.00
CA GLU A 226 2.05 -0.11 21.40
C GLU A 226 1.79 1.17 20.61
N ILE A 227 2.78 2.06 20.52
CA ILE A 227 2.71 3.32 19.77
C ILE A 227 2.39 3.04 18.29
N CYS A 228 2.96 1.99 17.71
CA CYS A 228 2.73 1.59 16.32
C CYS A 228 1.58 0.61 16.13
N ARG A 229 0.67 0.44 17.10
CA ARG A 229 -0.46 -0.49 16.96
C ARG A 229 -1.21 -0.20 15.65
N GLY A 230 -1.41 -1.24 14.85
CA GLY A 230 -2.06 -1.14 13.54
C GLY A 230 -1.14 -0.74 12.39
N PHE A 231 0.17 -0.61 12.62
CA PHE A 231 1.19 -0.35 11.60
C PHE A 231 2.41 -1.27 11.78
N ASP A 232 3.25 -1.42 10.75
CA ASP A 232 4.53 -2.13 10.87
C ASP A 232 5.54 -1.28 11.68
N PRO A 233 5.94 -1.71 12.89
CA PRO A 233 6.82 -0.90 13.74
C PRO A 233 8.20 -0.62 13.13
N ARG A 234 8.71 -1.47 12.24
CA ARG A 234 9.97 -1.21 11.55
C ARG A 234 9.80 -0.17 10.44
N LYS A 235 8.70 -0.25 9.67
CA LYS A 235 8.37 0.76 8.65
C LYS A 235 8.21 2.13 9.29
N VAL A 236 7.41 2.23 10.36
CA VAL A 236 7.16 3.50 11.06
C VAL A 236 8.43 4.07 11.68
N ALA A 237 9.31 3.23 12.27
CA ALA A 237 10.58 3.71 12.82
C ALA A 237 11.50 4.28 11.74
N ARG A 238 11.49 3.69 10.53
CA ARG A 238 12.24 4.23 9.39
C ARG A 238 11.64 5.56 8.92
N LEU A 239 10.32 5.65 8.78
CA LEU A 239 9.64 6.91 8.46
C LEU A 239 9.98 8.03 9.46
N CYS A 240 10.01 7.71 10.76
CA CYS A 240 10.39 8.66 11.80
C CYS A 240 11.86 9.08 11.67
N ALA A 241 12.76 8.18 11.28
CA ALA A 241 14.17 8.49 11.05
C ALA A 241 14.35 9.38 9.81
N ASP A 242 13.65 9.07 8.73
CA ASP A 242 13.67 9.84 7.48
C ASP A 242 13.14 11.27 7.69
N ARG A 243 12.25 11.47 8.68
CA ARG A 243 11.73 12.78 9.11
C ARG A 243 12.55 13.46 10.21
N GLY A 244 13.65 12.87 10.64
CA GLY A 244 14.52 13.43 11.69
C GLY A 244 14.03 13.24 13.13
N TYR A 245 12.81 12.73 13.34
CA TYR A 245 12.25 12.53 14.69
C TYR A 245 12.99 11.46 15.47
N LEU A 246 13.33 10.36 14.80
CA LEU A 246 14.10 9.25 15.38
C LEU A 246 15.58 9.43 15.04
N LEU A 247 16.43 9.28 16.04
CA LEU A 247 17.89 9.33 15.93
C LEU A 247 18.44 7.91 15.74
N PRO A 248 18.91 7.52 14.53
CA PRO A 248 19.52 6.22 14.33
C PRO A 248 20.83 6.10 15.10
N SER A 249 21.21 4.86 15.42
CA SER A 249 22.53 4.54 15.94
C SER A 249 23.62 4.85 14.89
N THR A 250 24.86 5.00 15.34
CA THR A 250 26.03 5.27 14.48
C THR A 250 26.26 4.20 13.41
N ASP A 251 25.78 2.98 13.63
CA ASP A 251 25.80 1.85 12.68
C ASP A 251 24.56 1.80 11.76
N GLY A 252 23.75 2.87 11.71
CA GLY A 252 22.56 2.98 10.88
C GLY A 252 21.36 2.15 11.36
N LYS A 253 21.46 1.51 12.53
CA LYS A 253 20.34 0.77 13.12
C LYS A 253 19.33 1.73 13.75
N LEU A 254 18.04 1.40 13.61
CA LEU A 254 16.93 2.18 14.18
C LEU A 254 16.82 2.11 15.72
N GLN A 255 17.65 1.31 16.38
CA GLN A 255 17.70 1.20 17.84
C GLN A 255 19.15 1.29 18.30
N THR A 256 19.35 2.01 19.40
CA THR A 256 20.66 2.27 20.00
C THR A 256 20.75 1.52 21.33
N THR A 257 21.89 0.90 21.62
CA THR A 257 22.15 0.30 22.93
C THR A 257 22.44 1.39 23.93
N ILE A 258 21.54 1.57 24.89
CA ILE A 258 21.63 2.59 25.93
C ILE A 258 21.49 1.91 27.29
N ARG A 259 22.16 2.42 28.32
CA ARG A 259 21.92 2.04 29.72
C ARG A 259 20.96 3.06 30.34
N PRO A 260 19.65 2.74 30.46
CA PRO A 260 18.73 3.60 31.17
C PRO A 260 19.01 3.56 32.69
N PRO A 261 18.49 4.53 33.46
CA PRO A 261 18.59 4.54 34.92
C PRO A 261 18.11 3.20 35.50
N GLU A 262 18.85 2.69 36.50
CA GLU A 262 18.52 1.47 37.26
C GLU A 262 18.35 0.18 36.43
N MET A 263 18.74 0.19 35.16
CA MET A 263 18.59 -0.95 34.25
C MET A 263 19.90 -1.35 33.58
N ASN A 264 19.98 -2.62 33.17
CA ASN A 264 21.03 -3.09 32.28
C ASN A 264 20.96 -2.39 30.91
N PRO A 265 22.07 -2.36 30.14
CA PRO A 265 22.04 -1.88 28.76
C PRO A 265 21.01 -2.63 27.91
N ARG A 266 20.20 -1.88 27.15
CA ARG A 266 19.14 -2.43 26.29
C ARG A 266 19.03 -1.60 25.02
N ARG A 267 18.42 -2.21 23.99
CA ARG A 267 18.17 -1.53 22.72
C ARG A 267 16.90 -0.71 22.82
N LEU A 268 17.01 0.59 22.57
CA LEU A 268 15.93 1.56 22.68
C LEU A 268 15.82 2.36 21.38
N TYR A 269 14.61 2.80 21.06
CA TYR A 269 14.39 3.80 20.01
C TYR A 269 14.63 5.18 20.62
N VAL A 270 15.46 6.01 19.98
CA VAL A 270 15.83 7.33 20.50
C VAL A 270 15.13 8.39 19.65
N PHE A 271 14.38 9.29 20.27
CA PHE A 271 13.69 10.39 19.58
C PHE A 271 14.15 11.74 20.13
N ASN A 272 14.22 12.73 19.25
CA ASN A 272 14.55 14.11 19.61
C ASN A 272 13.30 14.89 20.06
N SER A 273 13.46 16.19 20.32
CA SER A 273 12.40 17.09 20.75
C SER A 273 11.43 17.52 19.64
N GLU A 274 11.66 17.16 18.38
CA GLU A 274 10.81 17.54 17.24
C GLU A 274 9.61 16.59 17.05
N VAL A 275 9.66 15.40 17.66
CA VAL A 275 8.59 14.40 17.55
C VAL A 275 7.22 14.86 18.09
N PRO A 276 7.08 15.59 19.20
CA PRO A 276 5.76 16.06 19.64
C PRO A 276 5.26 17.30 18.88
N GLY A 277 6.13 17.96 18.09
CA GLY A 277 5.88 19.25 17.45
C GLY A 277 6.46 20.42 18.20
#